data_AF-A0A661GQT2-F1
#
_entry.id   AF-A0A661GQT2-F1
#
_cell.length_a   1.000
_cell.length_b   1.000
_cell.length_c   1.000
_cell.angle_alpha   90.00
_cell.angle_beta   90.00
_cell.angle_gamma   90.00
#
_symmetry.space_group_name_H-M   'P 1'
#
loop_
_entity.id
_entity.type
_entity.pdbx_description
1 polymer ?
#
loop_
_entity_poly.entity_id
_entity_poly.type
_entity_poly.pdbx_seq_one_letter_code
_entity_poly.pdbx_strand_id
1 'polypeptide(L)'
;MIGYTCHNSVPDRETMAVFVLQDINDNFLTKALEWRHDCSVTEVYRSPHKDGALNHLLEVNAKNPDLRARVVACEVDEKKRPLLPQKQSAA
;
A
#
# COMPACT_ATOMS: atom_id res chain seq x y z
N MET A 1 32.34 -23.79 23.81
CA MET A 1 32.65 -22.97 22.63
C MET A 1 31.81 -23.48 21.47
N ILE A 2 30.62 -22.91 21.29
CA ILE A 2 29.94 -22.68 20.01
C ILE A 2 28.77 -21.76 20.35
N GLY A 3 28.96 -20.49 20.06
CA GLY A 3 27.93 -19.47 20.21
C GLY A 3 26.94 -19.61 19.07
N TYR A 4 25.66 -19.65 19.42
CA TYR A 4 24.59 -19.37 18.47
C TYR A 4 23.91 -18.08 18.94
N THR A 5 24.51 -16.96 18.58
CA THR A 5 23.83 -15.68 18.54
C THR A 5 22.99 -15.70 17.27
N CYS A 6 21.74 -16.13 17.37
CA CYS A 6 20.73 -15.75 16.39
C CYS A 6 19.56 -15.15 17.16
N HIS A 7 19.72 -13.86 17.42
CA HIS A 7 18.63 -12.92 17.59
C HIS A 7 17.69 -13.08 16.39
N ASN A 8 16.72 -13.97 16.49
CA ASN A 8 15.49 -13.85 15.71
C ASN A 8 14.38 -13.50 16.69
N SER A 9 14.54 -12.32 17.29
CA SER A 9 13.39 -11.50 17.58
C SER A 9 12.73 -11.31 16.22
N VAL A 10 11.75 -12.15 15.89
CA VAL A 10 10.70 -11.73 14.98
C VAL A 10 9.94 -10.75 15.87
N PRO A 11 10.15 -9.43 15.76
CA PRO A 11 9.16 -8.54 16.32
C PRO A 11 7.86 -9.00 15.66
N ASP A 12 6.92 -9.45 16.49
CA ASP A 12 5.52 -9.36 16.19
C ASP A 12 5.26 -7.87 15.95
N ARG A 13 5.66 -7.41 14.76
CA ARG A 13 5.23 -6.14 14.25
C ARG A 13 3.82 -6.49 13.86
N GLU A 14 2.88 -6.16 14.73
CA GLU A 14 1.71 -5.41 14.27
C GLU A 14 2.20 -4.18 13.49
N THR A 15 2.87 -4.39 12.35
CA THR A 15 3.25 -3.36 11.40
C THR A 15 1.93 -2.70 11.09
N MET A 16 1.82 -1.43 11.43
CA MET A 16 0.71 -0.57 11.04
C MET A 16 0.71 -0.36 9.52
N ALA A 17 0.91 -1.42 8.73
CA ALA A 17 0.93 -1.39 7.29
C ALA A 17 -0.46 -0.98 6.83
N VAL A 18 -0.49 -0.01 5.92
CA VAL A 18 -1.70 0.38 5.23
C VAL A 18 -1.75 -0.33 3.89
N PHE A 19 -2.95 -0.66 3.48
CA PHE A 19 -3.23 -1.26 2.20
C PHE A 19 -3.62 -0.17 1.21
N VAL A 20 -2.87 -0.09 0.11
CA VAL A 20 -3.14 0.81 -1.01
C VAL A 20 -3.48 -0.02 -2.24
N LEU A 21 -4.11 0.63 -3.22
CA LEU A 21 -4.50 0.00 -4.48
C LEU A 21 -3.56 0.48 -5.57
N GLN A 22 -2.99 -0.47 -6.30
CA GLN A 22 -2.05 -0.21 -7.38
C GLN A 22 -2.47 -0.95 -8.65
N ASP A 23 -2.47 -0.26 -9.77
CA ASP A 23 -2.74 -0.85 -11.09
C ASP A 23 -1.51 -1.56 -11.67
N ILE A 24 -1.69 -2.33 -12.75
CA ILE A 24 -0.58 -2.95 -13.51
C ILE A 24 0.45 -1.94 -14.04
N ASN A 25 0.04 -0.68 -14.24
CA ASN A 25 0.90 0.41 -14.68
C ASN A 25 1.62 1.13 -13.52
N ASP A 26 1.66 0.54 -12.32
CA ASP A 26 2.21 1.15 -11.10
C ASP A 26 1.46 2.42 -10.62
N ASN A 27 0.32 2.76 -11.23
CA ASN A 27 -0.53 3.88 -10.82
C ASN A 27 -1.25 3.58 -9.50
N PHE A 28 -1.42 4.61 -8.67
CA PHE A 28 -2.16 4.49 -7.41
C PHE A 28 -3.58 5.01 -7.54
N LEU A 29 -4.52 4.37 -6.83
CA LEU A 29 -5.89 4.85 -6.75
C LEU A 29 -6.01 5.99 -5.76
N THR A 30 -6.61 7.10 -6.18
CA THR A 30 -6.99 8.21 -5.31
C THR A 30 -8.32 7.95 -4.60
N LYS A 31 -8.61 8.70 -3.54
CA LYS A 31 -9.95 8.72 -2.91
C LYS A 31 -11.07 9.16 -3.86
N ALA A 32 -10.73 9.82 -4.97
CA ALA A 32 -11.67 10.21 -6.03
C ALA A 32 -11.96 9.06 -7.02
N LEU A 33 -11.42 7.86 -6.79
CA LEU A 33 -11.47 6.71 -7.70
C LEU A 33 -10.75 6.95 -9.03
N GLU A 34 -9.80 7.88 -9.06
CA GLU A 34 -8.94 8.14 -10.22
C GLU A 34 -7.57 7.51 -10.03
N TRP A 35 -7.06 6.90 -11.10
CA TRP A 35 -5.71 6.33 -11.14
C TRP A 35 -4.71 7.42 -11.50
N ARG A 36 -3.75 7.68 -10.62
CA ARG A 36 -2.70 8.65 -10.85
C ARG A 36 -1.35 8.11 -10.40
N HIS A 37 -0.33 8.38 -11.21
CA HIS A 37 1.05 8.06 -10.88
C HIS A 37 1.60 9.05 -9.83
N ASP A 38 1.30 10.34 -10.01
CA ASP A 38 1.73 11.42 -9.11
C ASP A 38 0.60 11.78 -8.14
N CYS A 39 0.52 11.00 -7.06
CA CYS A 39 -0.44 11.23 -5.97
C CYS A 39 0.25 11.43 -4.64
N SER A 40 -0.20 12.46 -3.93
CA SER A 40 0.21 12.70 -2.56
C SER A 40 -0.30 11.58 -1.65
N VAL A 41 0.45 11.27 -0.60
CA VAL A 41 0.09 10.31 0.47
C VAL A 41 -1.28 10.61 1.12
N THR A 42 -1.73 11.86 1.04
CA THR A 42 -3.03 12.34 1.52
C THR A 42 -4.19 12.12 0.54
N GLU A 43 -3.90 12.09 -0.76
CA GLU A 43 -4.87 11.91 -1.86
C GLU A 43 -5.08 10.43 -2.20
N VAL A 44 -4.05 9.59 -2.00
CA VAL A 44 -4.13 8.15 -2.24
C VAL A 44 -5.16 7.50 -1.32
N TYR A 45 -5.90 6.54 -1.88
CA TYR A 45 -6.71 5.64 -1.10
C TYR A 45 -5.80 4.73 -0.28
N ARG A 46 -6.02 4.73 1.03
CA ARG A 46 -5.32 3.87 1.98
C ARG A 46 -6.33 3.30 2.96
N SER A 47 -6.28 2.00 3.17
CA SER A 47 -7.10 1.32 4.17
C SER A 47 -6.18 0.71 5.23
N PRO A 48 -6.48 0.86 6.53
CA PRO A 48 -5.74 0.13 7.56
C PRO A 48 -6.00 -1.38 7.50
N HIS A 49 -7.10 -1.80 6.87
CA HIS A 49 -7.53 -3.20 6.81
C HIS A 49 -7.51 -3.70 5.37
N LYS A 50 -6.98 -4.90 5.15
CA LYS A 50 -6.90 -5.54 3.84
C LYS A 50 -8.29 -5.75 3.23
N ASP A 51 -9.25 -6.14 4.04
CA ASP A 51 -10.62 -6.46 3.64
C ASP A 51 -11.32 -5.22 3.08
N GLY A 52 -11.13 -4.07 3.73
CA GLY A 52 -11.63 -2.78 3.25
C GLY A 52 -11.03 -2.40 1.89
N ALA A 53 -9.72 -2.60 1.71
CA ALA A 53 -9.07 -2.36 0.43
C ALA A 53 -9.54 -3.31 -0.67
N LEU A 54 -9.78 -4.59 -0.33
CA LEU A 54 -10.30 -5.59 -1.27
C LEU A 54 -11.74 -5.29 -1.68
N ASN A 55 -12.60 -4.88 -0.73
CA ASN A 55 -13.95 -4.44 -1.03
C ASN A 55 -13.91 -3.30 -2.04
N HIS A 56 -13.03 -2.32 -1.81
CA HIS A 56 -12.90 -1.18 -2.70
C HIS A 56 -12.32 -1.54 -4.07
N LEU A 57 -11.32 -2.44 -4.11
CA LEU A 57 -10.81 -3.00 -5.36
C LEU A 57 -11.94 -3.64 -6.17
N LEU A 58 -12.79 -4.44 -5.51
CA LEU A 58 -13.91 -5.10 -6.15
C LEU A 58 -14.90 -4.09 -6.73
N GLU A 59 -15.22 -3.02 -6.00
CA GLU A 59 -16.09 -1.95 -6.49
C GLU A 59 -15.52 -1.26 -7.74
N VAL A 60 -14.21 -1.01 -7.77
CA VAL A 60 -13.54 -0.39 -8.92
C VAL A 60 -13.43 -1.34 -10.11
N ASN A 61 -13.08 -2.61 -9.87
CA ASN A 61 -13.03 -3.65 -10.90
C ASN A 61 -14.42 -3.98 -11.44
N ALA A 62 -15.48 -3.89 -10.63
CA ALA A 62 -16.84 -4.08 -11.10
C ALA A 62 -17.27 -2.97 -12.08
N LYS A 63 -16.79 -1.73 -11.88
CA LYS A 63 -16.99 -0.62 -12.82
C LYS A 63 -16.12 -0.74 -14.07
N ASN A 64 -14.90 -1.26 -13.91
CA ASN A 64 -13.91 -1.40 -14.98
C ASN A 64 -13.30 -2.83 -14.95
N PRO A 65 -13.95 -3.83 -15.57
CA PRO A 65 -13.53 -5.23 -15.45
C PRO A 65 -12.20 -5.54 -16.14
N ASP A 66 -11.76 -4.69 -17.07
CA ASP A 66 -10.46 -4.80 -17.72
C ASP A 66 -9.31 -4.32 -16.82
N LEU A 67 -9.63 -3.58 -15.76
CA LEU A 67 -8.65 -3.02 -14.86
C LEU A 67 -8.01 -4.10 -13.98
N ARG A 68 -6.69 -4.22 -14.05
CA ARG A 68 -5.92 -5.25 -13.34
C ARG A 68 -5.16 -4.66 -12.16
N ALA A 69 -5.89 -4.08 -11.23
CA ALA A 69 -5.33 -3.60 -9.98
C ALA A 69 -5.18 -4.68 -8.91
N ARG A 70 -4.27 -4.41 -7.97
CA ARG A 70 -3.92 -5.26 -6.84
C ARG A 70 -3.84 -4.44 -5.56
N VAL A 71 -4.06 -5.10 -4.44
CA VAL A 71 -3.83 -4.51 -3.11
C VAL A 71 -2.36 -4.70 -2.74
N VAL A 72 -1.69 -3.61 -2.37
CA VAL A 72 -0.29 -3.59 -1.94
C VAL A 72 -0.24 -3.11 -0.50
N ALA A 73 0.48 -3.82 0.37
CA ALA A 73 0.75 -3.36 1.72
C ALA A 73 1.94 -2.39 1.69
N CYS A 74 1.74 -1.18 2.21
CA CYS A 74 2.78 -0.19 2.43
C CYS A 74 2.98 -0.01 3.93
N GLU A 75 4.23 -0.08 4.38
CA GLU A 75 4.58 0.24 5.76
C GLU A 75 4.28 1.72 6.05
N VAL A 76 3.88 2.03 7.28
CA VAL A 76 3.75 3.42 7.73
C VAL A 76 4.86 3.74 8.71
N ASP A 77 5.34 4.98 8.63
CA ASP A 77 6.28 5.55 9.57
C ASP A 77 5.63 5.81 10.94
N GLU A 78 6.43 6.04 11.98
CA GLU A 78 6.00 6.32 13.37
C GLU A 78 5.04 7.53 13.47
N LYS A 79 5.01 8.39 12.45
CA LYS A 79 4.05 9.49 12.29
C LYS A 79 2.75 9.11 11.55
N LYS A 80 2.43 7.81 11.40
CA LYS A 80 1.30 7.28 10.60
C LYS A 80 1.31 7.76 9.14
N ARG A 81 2.49 8.04 8.59
CA ARG A 81 2.66 8.41 7.19
C ARG A 81 2.98 7.16 6.39
N PRO A 82 2.14 6.74 5.44
CA PRO A 82 2.46 5.69 4.48
C PRO A 82 3.79 6.01 3.83
N LEU A 83 4.72 5.10 3.98
CA LEU A 83 5.90 5.01 3.14
C LEU A 83 5.40 4.48 1.79
N LEU A 84 4.71 5.34 1.04
CA LEU A 84 4.48 5.04 -0.36
C LEU A 84 5.85 4.85 -1.01
N PRO A 85 6.02 3.87 -1.90
CA PRO A 85 7.14 3.87 -2.82
C PRO A 85 6.95 5.05 -3.77
N GLN A 86 7.19 6.26 -3.27
CA GLN A 86 7.43 7.43 -4.07
C GLN A 86 8.67 7.07 -4.88
N LYS A 87 8.47 6.71 -6.16
CA LYS A 87 9.57 6.87 -7.11
C LYS A 87 9.93 8.33 -7.01
N GLN A 88 11.07 8.60 -6.38
CA GLN A 88 11.64 9.93 -6.30
C GLN A 88 11.68 10.45 -7.74
N SER A 89 10.78 11.36 -8.07
CA SER A 89 10.91 12.20 -9.26
C SER A 89 12.14 13.06 -9.00
N ALA A 90 13.29 12.54 -9.40
CA ALA A 90 14.51 13.30 -9.54
C ALA A 90 14.38 14.10 -10.84
N ALA A 91 14.12 15.41 -10.71
CA ALA A 91 14.45 16.42 -11.72
C ALA A 91 14.42 17.80 -11.06
#